data_AF-A0A936Y028-F1
#
_entry.id   AF-A0A936Y028-F1
#
_cell.length_a   1.000
_cell.length_b   1.000
_cell.length_c   1.000
_cell.angle_alpha   90.00
_cell.angle_beta   90.00
_cell.angle_gamma   90.00
#
_symmetry.space_group_name_H-M   'P 1'
#
loop_
_entity.id
_entity.type
_entity.pdbx_description
1 polymer ?
#
loop_
_entity_poly.entity_id
_entity_poly.type
_entity_poly.pdbx_seq_one_letter_code
_entity_poly.pdbx_strand_id
1 'polypeptide(L)'
;MKLTGLLFFLGLISCKSQESYSQAKTLTDSANAIFKTTLDPLKALPLLNQATLIDSNYLPALVTKFNFEMASGLLDEALLTGKRLIRIKPGVSEYYTGIGFIFEKKNDTISSKRYFLYAVACCDKELENMTKTHKDYHWILFGKASNLIFAGEERRGNDILKELYYSNSDESFKELVKSFMNKPKQKILEEMK
;
A
#
# COMPACT_ATOMS: atom_id res chain seq x y z
N MET A 1 0.73 -5.04 57.72
CA MET A 1 0.54 -3.93 56.75
C MET A 1 1.91 -3.39 56.36
N LYS A 2 2.34 -3.62 55.12
CA LYS A 2 3.29 -2.81 54.32
C LYS A 2 3.51 -3.53 52.99
N LEU A 3 2.66 -3.21 52.01
CA LEU A 3 2.83 -3.56 50.61
C LEU A 3 3.49 -2.36 49.94
N THR A 4 4.81 -2.35 49.87
CA THR A 4 5.57 -1.36 49.10
C THR A 4 6.60 -2.11 48.29
N GLY A 5 6.28 -2.38 47.03
CA GLY A 5 7.13 -3.11 46.11
C GLY A 5 6.78 -2.82 44.66
N LEU A 6 7.48 -1.83 44.10
CA LEU A 6 7.90 -1.75 42.70
C LEU A 6 6.84 -1.51 41.60
N LEU A 7 6.48 -0.23 41.42
CA LEU A 7 5.88 0.34 40.20
C LEU A 7 6.95 1.12 39.39
N PHE A 8 8.09 0.50 39.05
CA PHE A 8 9.23 1.20 38.42
C PHE A 8 9.76 0.60 37.10
N PHE A 9 9.03 -0.31 36.45
CA PHE A 9 9.46 -0.88 35.15
C PHE A 9 8.79 -0.26 33.91
N LEU A 10 7.74 0.56 34.07
CA LEU A 10 7.01 1.13 32.93
C LEU A 10 7.69 2.36 32.29
N GLY A 11 8.51 3.10 33.05
CA GLY A 11 9.14 4.34 32.55
C GLY A 11 10.26 4.14 31.54
N LEU A 12 11.09 3.11 31.71
CA LEU A 12 12.27 2.86 30.85
C LEU A 12 11.89 2.30 29.47
N ILE A 13 10.82 1.50 29.40
CA ILE A 13 10.33 0.91 28.15
C ILE A 13 9.76 2.02 27.25
N SER A 14 9.04 2.99 27.83
CA SER A 14 8.42 4.09 27.09
C SER A 14 9.44 5.04 26.46
N CYS A 15 10.55 5.33 27.14
CA CYS A 15 11.60 6.20 26.58
C CYS A 15 12.34 5.51 25.43
N LYS A 16 12.69 4.22 25.58
CA LYS A 16 13.38 3.47 24.52
C LYS A 16 12.51 3.32 23.27
N SER A 17 11.21 3.03 23.42
CA SER A 17 10.30 2.96 22.27
C SER A 17 10.11 4.32 21.58
N GLN A 18 10.06 5.41 22.35
CA GLN A 18 9.95 6.76 21.80
C GLN A 18 11.21 7.18 21.03
N GLU A 19 12.39 6.82 21.55
CA GLU A 19 13.67 7.07 20.89
C GLU A 19 13.79 6.28 19.58
N SER A 20 13.48 4.98 19.60
CA SER A 20 13.48 4.15 18.39
C SER A 20 12.51 4.69 17.32
N TYR A 21 11.30 5.11 17.72
CA TYR A 21 10.34 5.73 16.81
C TYR A 21 10.90 7.02 16.17
N SER A 22 11.49 7.90 16.99
CA SER A 22 12.06 9.17 16.52
C SER A 22 13.18 8.94 15.51
N GLN A 23 14.10 8.01 15.80
CA GLN A 23 15.20 7.66 14.91
C GLN A 23 14.70 7.06 13.58
N ALA A 24 13.75 6.12 13.64
CA ALA A 24 13.16 5.53 12.43
C ALA A 24 12.46 6.57 11.57
N LYS A 25 11.77 7.54 12.19
CA LYS A 25 11.17 8.69 11.50
C LYS A 25 12.22 9.54 10.79
N THR A 26 13.29 9.96 11.48
CA THR A 26 14.34 10.79 10.88
C THR A 26 15.00 10.11 9.68
N LEU A 27 15.29 8.81 9.77
CA LEU A 27 15.85 8.04 8.66
C LEU A 27 14.88 7.94 7.47
N THR A 28 13.59 7.78 7.74
CA THR A 28 12.54 7.74 6.70
C THR A 28 12.40 9.10 6.00
N ASP A 29 12.39 10.19 6.76
CA ASP A 29 12.36 11.55 6.21
C ASP A 29 13.59 11.82 5.34
N SER A 30 14.76 11.36 5.77
CA SER A 30 16.02 11.48 5.01
C SER A 30 15.98 10.66 3.71
N ALA A 31 15.46 9.43 3.75
CA ALA A 31 15.24 8.62 2.56
C ALA A 31 14.34 9.32 1.53
N ASN A 32 13.22 9.89 1.98
CA ASN A 32 12.32 10.64 1.13
C ASN A 32 13.00 11.88 0.52
N ALA A 33 13.84 12.59 1.28
CA ALA A 33 14.60 13.72 0.77
C ALA A 33 15.64 13.31 -0.30
N ILE A 34 16.34 12.20 -0.10
CA ILE A 34 17.26 11.64 -1.10
C ILE A 34 16.50 11.27 -2.37
N PHE A 35 15.38 10.54 -2.24
CA PHE A 35 14.58 10.17 -3.41
C PHE A 35 14.05 11.41 -4.15
N LYS A 36 13.56 12.43 -3.43
CA LYS A 36 13.08 13.67 -4.05
C LYS A 36 14.15 14.41 -4.86
N THR A 37 15.42 14.35 -4.42
CA THR A 37 16.53 15.04 -5.11
C THR A 37 17.15 14.21 -6.24
N THR A 38 17.15 12.89 -6.09
CA THR A 38 17.85 11.99 -7.03
C THR A 38 16.93 11.25 -7.99
N LEU A 39 15.64 11.15 -7.65
CA LEU A 39 14.64 10.27 -8.29
C LEU A 39 15.07 8.80 -8.35
N ASP A 40 16.04 8.41 -7.52
CA ASP A 40 16.62 7.07 -7.51
C ASP A 40 16.26 6.37 -6.18
N PRO A 41 15.31 5.43 -6.20
CA PRO A 41 14.89 4.71 -4.99
C PRO A 41 16.02 3.88 -4.37
N LEU A 42 16.98 3.39 -5.16
CA LEU A 42 18.09 2.57 -4.66
C LEU A 42 19.01 3.37 -3.72
N LYS A 43 19.18 4.67 -3.97
CA LYS A 43 19.97 5.55 -3.09
C LYS A 43 19.34 5.77 -1.72
N ALA A 44 18.02 5.64 -1.62
CA ALA A 44 17.28 5.87 -0.39
C ALA A 44 17.04 4.61 0.44
N LEU A 45 17.06 3.42 -0.18
CA LEU A 45 16.80 2.12 0.47
C LEU A 45 17.69 1.82 1.69
N PRO A 46 19.01 2.14 1.73
CA PRO A 46 19.84 1.86 2.90
C PRO A 46 19.31 2.51 4.19
N LEU A 47 18.79 3.74 4.10
CA LEU A 47 18.21 4.44 5.24
C LEU A 47 16.89 3.80 5.71
N LEU A 48 16.07 3.32 4.78
CA LEU A 48 14.83 2.60 5.10
C LEU A 48 15.11 1.22 5.73
N ASN A 49 16.17 0.55 5.27
CA ASN A 49 16.66 -0.67 5.92
C ASN A 49 17.08 -0.40 7.37
N GLN A 50 17.84 0.68 7.61
CA GLN A 50 18.21 1.06 8.96
C GLN A 50 16.99 1.45 9.81
N ALA A 51 16.04 2.21 9.27
CA ALA A 51 14.82 2.59 9.96
C ALA A 51 14.01 1.36 10.42
N THR A 52 13.86 0.36 9.54
CA THR A 52 13.11 -0.87 9.82
C THR A 52 13.86 -1.89 10.67
N LEU A 53 15.17 -1.71 10.86
CA LEU A 53 15.97 -2.42 11.87
C LEU A 53 15.80 -1.81 13.27
N ILE A 54 15.74 -0.47 13.35
CA ILE A 54 15.56 0.27 14.61
C ILE A 54 14.14 0.11 15.14
N ASP A 55 13.14 0.40 14.30
CA ASP A 55 11.74 0.15 14.60
C ASP A 55 11.12 -0.73 13.52
N SER A 56 11.05 -2.00 13.91
CA SER A 56 10.51 -3.10 13.13
C SER A 56 9.04 -2.90 12.71
N ASN A 57 8.26 -2.08 13.43
CA ASN A 57 6.84 -1.88 13.17
C ASN A 57 6.53 -0.46 12.68
N TYR A 58 7.54 0.35 12.39
CA TYR A 58 7.36 1.72 11.89
C TYR A 58 6.79 1.70 10.46
N LEU A 59 5.46 1.77 10.37
CA LEU A 59 4.70 1.65 9.13
C LEU A 59 5.16 2.61 8.02
N PRO A 60 5.45 3.91 8.28
CA PRO A 60 5.90 4.82 7.23
C PRO A 60 7.18 4.33 6.52
N ALA A 61 8.18 3.84 7.27
CA ALA A 61 9.39 3.27 6.67
C ALA A 61 9.07 2.04 5.84
N LEU A 62 8.20 1.14 6.34
CA LEU A 62 7.82 -0.08 5.62
C LEU A 62 7.06 0.22 4.33
N VAL A 63 6.16 1.20 4.33
CA VAL A 63 5.41 1.62 3.13
C VAL A 63 6.36 2.25 2.11
N THR A 64 7.22 3.18 2.53
CA THR A 64 8.21 3.79 1.62
C THR A 64 9.17 2.74 1.07
N LYS A 65 9.65 1.82 1.92
CA LYS A 65 10.52 0.72 1.52
C LYS A 65 9.85 -0.17 0.48
N PHE A 66 8.62 -0.62 0.74
CA PHE A 66 7.86 -1.44 -0.19
C PHE A 66 7.72 -0.78 -1.56
N ASN A 67 7.36 0.51 -1.59
CA ASN A 67 7.22 1.27 -2.83
C ASN A 67 8.55 1.41 -3.59
N PHE A 68 9.65 1.64 -2.89
CA PHE A 68 10.98 1.77 -3.50
C PHE A 68 11.50 0.41 -4.00
N GLU A 69 11.30 -0.68 -3.26
CA GLU A 69 11.62 -2.03 -3.71
C GLU A 69 10.83 -2.39 -4.98
N MET A 70 9.53 -2.07 -5.02
CA MET A 70 8.68 -2.25 -6.20
C MET A 70 9.18 -1.44 -7.40
N ALA A 71 9.50 -0.16 -7.20
CA ALA A 71 10.01 0.73 -8.26
C ALA A 71 11.40 0.29 -8.77
N SER A 72 12.22 -0.30 -7.90
CA SER A 72 13.54 -0.85 -8.25
C SER A 72 13.51 -2.27 -8.83
N GLY A 73 12.35 -2.92 -8.89
CA GLY A 73 12.24 -4.31 -9.34
C GLY A 73 12.80 -5.36 -8.36
N LEU A 74 13.01 -4.99 -7.09
CA LEU A 74 13.44 -5.87 -6.01
C LEU A 74 12.25 -6.69 -5.49
N LEU A 75 11.73 -7.58 -6.34
CA LEU A 75 10.43 -8.22 -6.16
C LEU A 75 10.36 -9.16 -4.96
N ASP A 76 11.46 -9.84 -4.63
CA ASP A 76 11.49 -10.78 -3.50
C ASP A 76 11.54 -10.03 -2.16
N GLU A 77 12.32 -8.96 -2.09
CA GLU A 77 12.37 -8.04 -0.95
C GLU A 77 11.03 -7.34 -0.75
N ALA A 78 10.45 -6.80 -1.84
CA ALA A 78 9.12 -6.19 -1.82
C ALA A 78 8.07 -7.17 -1.28
N LEU A 79 8.12 -8.45 -1.67
CA LEU A 79 7.16 -9.45 -1.19
C LEU A 79 7.28 -9.67 0.33
N LEU A 80 8.50 -9.69 0.87
CA LEU A 80 8.75 -9.81 2.30
C LEU A 80 8.24 -8.57 3.05
N THR A 81 8.54 -7.36 2.55
CA THR A 81 8.07 -6.09 3.13
C THR A 81 6.53 -6.00 3.08
N GLY A 82 5.91 -6.33 1.95
CA GLY A 82 4.45 -6.34 1.78
C GLY A 82 3.74 -7.32 2.72
N LYS A 83 4.27 -8.54 2.88
CA LYS A 83 3.75 -9.51 3.87
C LYS A 83 3.85 -8.98 5.30
N ARG A 84 4.88 -8.19 5.61
CA ARG A 84 5.01 -7.53 6.92
C ARG A 84 3.98 -6.41 7.10
N LEU A 85 3.75 -5.59 6.08
CA LEU A 85 2.71 -4.56 6.09
C LEU A 85 1.33 -5.16 6.39
N ILE A 86 0.95 -6.24 5.69
CA ILE A 86 -0.32 -6.96 5.93
C ILE A 86 -0.41 -7.49 7.37
N ARG A 87 0.70 -8.00 7.93
CA ARG A 87 0.72 -8.53 9.30
C ARG A 87 0.50 -7.43 10.35
N ILE A 88 1.09 -6.25 10.14
CA ILE A 88 1.00 -5.12 11.08
C ILE A 88 -0.35 -4.42 10.95
N LYS A 89 -0.78 -4.16 9.72
CA LYS A 89 -2.04 -3.46 9.43
C LYS A 89 -2.81 -4.21 8.34
N PRO A 90 -3.57 -5.25 8.71
CA PRO A 90 -4.43 -5.95 7.76
C PRO A 90 -5.56 -5.03 7.29
N GLY A 91 -6.13 -5.35 6.12
CA GLY A 91 -7.30 -4.64 5.59
C GLY A 91 -6.98 -3.43 4.71
N VAL A 92 -5.70 -3.09 4.48
CA VAL A 92 -5.32 -2.02 3.54
C VAL A 92 -5.19 -2.60 2.13
N SER A 93 -6.10 -2.21 1.24
CA SER A 93 -6.24 -2.79 -0.10
C SER A 93 -4.95 -2.67 -0.95
N GLU A 94 -4.22 -1.58 -0.79
CA GLU A 94 -3.02 -1.24 -1.55
C GLU A 94 -1.87 -2.22 -1.28
N TYR A 95 -1.79 -2.78 -0.08
CA TYR A 95 -0.76 -3.77 0.26
C TYR A 95 -0.99 -5.08 -0.50
N TYR A 96 -2.25 -5.51 -0.61
CA TYR A 96 -2.62 -6.69 -1.39
C TYR A 96 -2.47 -6.42 -2.90
N THR A 97 -2.86 -5.23 -3.35
CA THR A 97 -2.70 -4.79 -4.76
C THR A 97 -1.23 -4.86 -5.18
N GLY A 98 -0.33 -4.30 -4.37
CA GLY A 98 1.11 -4.33 -4.64
C GLY A 98 1.66 -5.76 -4.73
N ILE A 99 1.26 -6.66 -3.81
CA ILE A 99 1.65 -8.08 -3.89
C ILE A 99 1.06 -8.78 -5.12
N GLY A 100 -0.16 -8.45 -5.52
CA GLY A 100 -0.74 -8.93 -6.78
C GLY A 100 0.16 -8.57 -7.98
N PHE A 101 0.63 -7.33 -8.06
CA PHE A 101 1.57 -6.90 -9.10
C PHE A 101 2.93 -7.59 -9.02
N ILE A 102 3.43 -7.93 -7.83
CA ILE A 102 4.65 -8.75 -7.70
C ILE A 102 4.46 -10.09 -8.42
N PHE A 103 3.34 -10.76 -8.17
CA PHE A 103 3.07 -12.06 -8.79
C PHE A 103 2.81 -11.95 -10.30
N GLU A 104 2.17 -10.87 -10.79
CA GLU A 104 2.12 -10.58 -12.23
C GLU A 104 3.51 -10.51 -12.85
N LYS A 105 4.43 -9.74 -12.24
CA LYS A 105 5.80 -9.59 -12.75
C LYS A 105 6.59 -10.92 -12.70
N LYS A 106 6.21 -11.85 -11.82
CA LYS A 106 6.76 -13.20 -11.73
C LYS A 106 6.02 -14.23 -12.60
N ASN A 107 5.03 -13.81 -13.39
CA ASN A 107 4.15 -14.66 -14.20
C ASN A 107 3.33 -15.71 -13.40
N ASP A 108 3.15 -15.53 -12.10
CA ASP A 108 2.27 -16.36 -11.27
C ASP A 108 0.86 -15.75 -11.25
N THR A 109 0.10 -16.04 -12.28
CA THR A 109 -1.25 -15.49 -12.49
C THR A 109 -2.26 -15.99 -11.45
N ILE A 110 -2.04 -17.16 -10.85
CA ILE A 110 -2.91 -17.75 -9.82
C ILE A 110 -2.76 -16.97 -8.51
N SER A 111 -1.53 -16.81 -8.03
CA SER A 111 -1.28 -16.03 -6.81
C SER A 111 -1.67 -14.58 -7.01
N SER A 112 -1.33 -14.01 -8.16
CA SER A 112 -1.70 -12.64 -8.51
C SER A 112 -3.22 -12.41 -8.40
N LYS A 113 -4.03 -13.21 -9.11
CA LYS A 113 -5.50 -13.13 -9.06
C LYS A 113 -6.03 -13.19 -7.63
N ARG A 114 -5.51 -14.12 -6.83
CA ARG A 114 -5.90 -14.27 -5.42
C ARG A 114 -5.63 -12.99 -4.62
N TYR A 115 -4.48 -12.35 -4.80
CA TYR A 115 -4.14 -11.13 -4.07
C TYR A 115 -4.97 -9.91 -4.52
N PHE A 116 -5.28 -9.79 -5.80
CA PHE A 116 -6.21 -8.76 -6.27
C PHE A 116 -7.62 -8.96 -5.70
N LEU A 117 -8.11 -10.20 -5.58
CA LEU A 117 -9.38 -10.48 -4.92
C LEU A 117 -9.36 -10.18 -3.41
N TYR A 118 -8.23 -10.37 -2.73
CA TYR A 118 -8.09 -9.89 -1.35
C TYR A 118 -8.15 -8.36 -1.25
N ALA A 119 -7.57 -7.64 -2.21
CA ALA A 119 -7.68 -6.18 -2.26
C ALA A 119 -9.15 -5.75 -2.46
N VAL A 120 -9.90 -6.41 -3.36
CA VAL A 120 -11.34 -6.18 -3.56
C VAL A 120 -12.12 -6.37 -2.26
N ALA A 121 -11.87 -7.47 -1.53
CA ALA A 121 -12.54 -7.75 -0.26
C ALA A 121 -12.23 -6.68 0.82
N CYS A 122 -11.02 -6.12 0.81
CA CYS A 122 -10.67 -4.99 1.69
C CYS A 122 -11.48 -3.74 1.32
N CYS A 123 -11.54 -3.39 0.03
CA CYS A 123 -12.34 -2.25 -0.44
C CYS A 123 -13.83 -2.43 -0.11
N ASP A 124 -14.38 -3.63 -0.28
CA ASP A 124 -15.78 -3.93 0.06
C ASP A 124 -16.08 -3.63 1.53
N LYS A 125 -15.22 -4.11 2.43
CA LYS A 125 -15.34 -3.87 3.87
C LYS A 125 -15.24 -2.38 4.24
N GLU A 126 -14.37 -1.63 3.57
CA GLU A 126 -14.26 -0.18 3.79
C GLU A 126 -15.52 0.55 3.30
N LEU A 127 -16.05 0.15 2.14
CA LEU A 127 -17.24 0.77 1.54
C LEU A 127 -18.53 0.48 2.32
N GLU A 128 -18.66 -0.68 2.98
CA GLU A 128 -19.83 -1.04 3.81
C GLU A 128 -20.16 0.03 4.85
N ASN A 129 -19.14 0.72 5.37
CA ASN A 129 -19.28 1.70 6.44
C ASN A 129 -19.09 3.15 5.94
N MET A 130 -19.04 3.36 4.62
CA MET A 130 -18.69 4.65 4.02
C MET A 130 -19.85 5.25 3.22
N THR A 131 -20.13 6.53 3.46
CA THR A 131 -21.11 7.27 2.66
C THR A 131 -20.50 7.68 1.32
N LYS A 132 -21.34 7.84 0.28
CA LYS A 132 -20.90 8.34 -1.04
C LYS A 132 -20.28 9.74 -1.00
N THR A 133 -20.59 10.52 0.04
CA THR A 133 -20.05 11.87 0.27
C THR A 133 -18.67 11.86 0.93
N HIS A 134 -18.19 10.72 1.42
CA HIS A 134 -16.86 10.63 2.01
C HIS A 134 -15.80 10.89 0.93
N LYS A 135 -14.79 11.71 1.26
CA LYS A 135 -13.75 12.14 0.29
C LYS A 135 -13.01 10.98 -0.38
N ASP A 136 -12.87 9.86 0.33
CA ASP A 136 -12.13 8.69 -0.16
C ASP A 136 -13.03 7.68 -0.88
N TYR A 137 -14.36 7.87 -0.89
CA TYR A 137 -15.33 6.91 -1.42
C TYR A 137 -15.06 6.58 -2.89
N HIS A 138 -14.93 7.60 -3.75
CA HIS A 138 -14.63 7.40 -5.16
C HIS A 138 -13.27 6.74 -5.37
N TRP A 139 -12.30 7.02 -4.50
CA TRP A 139 -10.96 6.48 -4.64
C TRP A 139 -10.89 5.00 -4.27
N ILE A 140 -11.56 4.60 -3.18
CA ILE A 140 -11.71 3.19 -2.80
C ILE A 140 -12.54 2.43 -3.84
N LEU A 141 -13.59 3.04 -4.37
CA LEU A 141 -14.41 2.41 -5.42
C LEU A 141 -13.62 2.21 -6.73
N PHE A 142 -12.76 3.15 -7.09
CA PHE A 142 -11.81 2.95 -8.19
C PHE A 142 -10.80 1.85 -7.88
N GLY A 143 -10.24 1.81 -6.66
CA GLY A 143 -9.33 0.77 -6.22
C GLY A 143 -9.94 -0.62 -6.36
N LYS A 144 -11.20 -0.77 -5.93
CA LYS A 144 -12.00 -1.99 -6.14
C LYS A 144 -12.14 -2.34 -7.62
N ALA A 145 -12.55 -1.39 -8.45
CA ALA A 145 -12.79 -1.60 -9.88
C ALA A 145 -11.51 -2.03 -10.62
N SER A 146 -10.39 -1.36 -10.34
CA SER A 146 -9.09 -1.68 -10.90
C SER A 146 -8.62 -3.07 -10.48
N ASN A 147 -8.76 -3.44 -9.21
CA ASN A 147 -8.42 -4.78 -8.74
C ASN A 147 -9.32 -5.87 -9.33
N LEU A 148 -10.60 -5.61 -9.60
CA LEU A 148 -11.46 -6.54 -10.35
C LEU A 148 -10.93 -6.77 -11.76
N ILE A 149 -10.52 -5.73 -12.47
CA ILE A 149 -9.91 -5.86 -13.80
C ILE A 149 -8.62 -6.69 -13.70
N PHE A 150 -7.75 -6.40 -12.73
CA PHE A 150 -6.51 -7.16 -12.56
C PHE A 150 -6.73 -8.63 -12.14
N ALA A 151 -7.86 -8.94 -11.50
CA ALA A 151 -8.27 -10.31 -11.18
C ALA A 151 -8.89 -11.07 -12.38
N GLY A 152 -9.06 -10.43 -13.54
CA GLY A 152 -9.73 -11.00 -14.71
C GLY A 152 -11.27 -10.96 -14.61
N GLU A 153 -11.81 -10.01 -13.85
CA GLU A 153 -13.24 -9.74 -13.75
C GLU A 153 -13.59 -8.39 -14.42
N GLU A 154 -13.12 -8.23 -15.66
CA GLU A 154 -13.14 -6.96 -16.38
C GLU A 154 -14.54 -6.38 -16.52
N ARG A 155 -15.57 -7.22 -16.73
CA ARG A 155 -16.96 -6.76 -16.82
C ARG A 155 -17.38 -6.02 -15.55
N ARG A 156 -17.19 -6.65 -14.39
CA ARG A 156 -17.58 -6.09 -13.08
C ARG A 156 -16.79 -4.82 -12.77
N GLY A 157 -15.48 -4.82 -13.04
CA GLY A 157 -14.66 -3.62 -12.86
C GLY A 157 -15.12 -2.47 -13.76
N ASN A 158 -15.41 -2.75 -15.03
CA ASN A 158 -15.84 -1.74 -16.00
C ASN A 158 -17.22 -1.15 -15.71
N ASP A 159 -18.15 -1.93 -15.17
CA ASP A 159 -19.45 -1.41 -14.76
C ASP A 159 -19.29 -0.35 -13.66
N ILE A 160 -18.38 -0.58 -12.70
CA ILE A 160 -18.06 0.38 -11.64
C ILE A 160 -17.33 1.61 -12.21
N LEU A 161 -16.35 1.42 -13.10
CA LEU A 161 -15.63 2.56 -13.71
C LEU A 161 -16.56 3.46 -14.52
N LYS A 162 -17.55 2.89 -15.22
CA LYS A 162 -18.57 3.68 -15.93
C LYS A 162 -19.40 4.52 -14.97
N GLU A 163 -19.88 3.93 -13.88
CA GLU A 163 -20.60 4.67 -12.84
C GLU A 163 -19.74 5.84 -12.33
N LEU A 164 -18.50 5.57 -11.94
CA LEU A 164 -17.55 6.59 -11.46
C LEU A 164 -17.30 7.70 -12.48
N TYR A 165 -17.16 7.36 -13.76
CA TYR A 165 -16.91 8.33 -14.82
C TYR A 165 -18.09 9.29 -15.01
N TYR A 166 -19.33 8.77 -14.99
CA TYR A 166 -20.53 9.58 -15.22
C TYR A 166 -21.03 10.30 -13.95
N SER A 167 -20.73 9.79 -12.76
CA SER A 167 -21.19 10.38 -11.49
C SER A 167 -20.23 11.41 -10.89
N ASN A 168 -18.97 11.45 -11.31
CA ASN A 168 -17.97 12.35 -10.76
C ASN A 168 -17.86 13.64 -11.61
N SER A 169 -17.66 14.80 -10.98
CA SER A 169 -17.48 16.08 -11.65
C SER A 169 -16.02 16.52 -11.78
N ASP A 170 -15.08 15.83 -11.13
CA ASP A 170 -13.65 16.09 -11.25
C ASP A 170 -13.11 15.48 -12.56
N GLU A 171 -12.78 16.33 -13.52
CA GLU A 171 -12.26 15.92 -14.82
C GLU A 171 -10.90 15.20 -14.74
N SER A 172 -10.04 15.57 -13.77
CA SER A 172 -8.75 14.90 -13.58
C SER A 172 -8.97 13.45 -13.13
N PHE A 173 -9.91 13.25 -12.22
CA PHE A 173 -10.31 11.92 -11.78
C PHE A 173 -10.96 11.12 -12.90
N LYS A 174 -11.81 11.75 -13.72
CA LYS A 174 -12.44 11.08 -14.88
C LYS A 174 -11.42 10.61 -15.91
N GLU A 175 -10.38 11.38 -16.20
CA GLU A 175 -9.32 10.94 -17.12
C GLU A 175 -8.53 9.75 -16.54
N LEU A 176 -8.30 9.71 -15.22
CA LEU A 176 -7.77 8.52 -14.55
C LEU A 176 -8.70 7.30 -14.69
N VAL A 177 -10.01 7.47 -14.44
CA VAL A 177 -10.99 6.38 -14.62
C VAL A 177 -10.98 5.85 -16.05
N LYS A 178 -10.95 6.76 -17.03
CA LYS A 178 -10.93 6.45 -18.46
C LYS A 178 -9.65 5.73 -18.90
N SER A 179 -8.52 5.94 -18.21
CA SER A 179 -7.29 5.21 -18.53
C SER A 179 -7.37 3.71 -18.20
N PHE A 180 -8.35 3.28 -17.39
CA PHE A 180 -8.63 1.87 -17.08
C PHE A 180 -9.87 1.35 -17.81
N MET A 181 -10.86 2.21 -18.03
CA MET A 181 -12.18 1.82 -18.54
C MET A 181 -12.14 1.21 -19.94
N ASN A 182 -12.87 0.11 -20.11
CA ASN A 182 -12.99 -0.75 -21.28
C ASN A 182 -11.65 -1.28 -21.82
N LYS A 183 -10.60 -1.35 -20.99
CA LYS A 183 -9.31 -1.95 -21.36
C LYS A 183 -9.16 -3.34 -20.77
N PRO A 184 -8.59 -4.30 -21.53
CA PRO A 184 -8.19 -5.57 -20.96
C PRO A 184 -7.01 -5.37 -20.01
N LYS A 185 -6.91 -6.23 -18.99
CA LYS A 185 -5.83 -6.22 -17.98
C LYS A 185 -4.44 -6.04 -18.59
N GLN A 186 -4.09 -6.81 -19.62
CA GLN A 186 -2.75 -6.79 -20.23
C GLN A 186 -2.40 -5.42 -20.78
N LYS A 187 -3.34 -4.74 -21.42
CA LYS A 187 -3.13 -3.39 -21.96
C LYS A 187 -2.85 -2.39 -20.84
N ILE A 188 -3.57 -2.47 -19.73
CA ILE A 188 -3.34 -1.59 -18.57
C ILE A 188 -1.94 -1.85 -17.99
N LEU A 189 -1.54 -3.11 -17.84
CA LEU A 189 -0.21 -3.47 -17.34
C LEU A 189 0.93 -3.01 -18.25
N GLU A 190 0.72 -2.96 -19.56
CA GLU A 190 1.68 -2.43 -20.54
C GLU A 190 1.85 -0.92 -20.43
N GLU A 191 0.75 -0.19 -20.23
CA GLU A 191 0.75 1.27 -20.07
C GLU A 191 1.29 1.74 -18.70
N MET A 192 1.42 0.83 -17.72
CA MET A 192 1.99 1.10 -16.39
C MET A 192 3.53 0.92 -16.32
N LYS A 193 4.19 0.49 -17.40
CA LYS A 193 5.65 0.31 -17.47
C LYS A 193 6.35 1.62 -17.78
#